data_AF-A0A969RPK7-F1
#
_entry.id   AF-A0A969RPK7-F1
#
_cell.length_a   1.000
_cell.length_b   1.000
_cell.length_c   1.000
_cell.angle_alpha   90.00
_cell.angle_beta   90.00
_cell.angle_gamma   90.00
#
_symmetry.space_group_name_H-M   'P 1'
#
loop_
_entity.id
_entity.type
_entity.pdbx_description
1 polymer ?
#
loop_
_entity_poly.entity_id
_entity_poly.type
_entity_poly.pdbx_seq_one_letter_code
_entity_poly.pdbx_strand_id
1 'polypeptide(L)'
;MKLAYWMYAGPAHIGTLRIASSFKNVHAIMHAPLGDDYFNVMRSMLERERNFTPVTASIVDRNVLARGSQEKVVDNITRKDVEEHPDLIVLTPTCTSSILQEDLANFVERASLEAKADVLLADVNHYRVNELQAADRTLQQIVQYYIEKARKKGELPEGKTEKPSVNIIGISTLGFHNQHDCTELKRLMADLGIEVNAVIPEGASVHELKNLPRAWFNLVPYRELGVMAARYLEEQFGMPTVDITPMGVVETARCLRKIQQVINAQGADVDYEDFINEQTLYVSQAAWFSRSIDCQNLTGKKAVVFGDSTHAAAMTKILAREMGIHVVWAGTYCKYDAEWFRQQVSEYCDEVLITEDHGAIGDAIARVEPS
;
A
#
# COMPACT_ATOMS: atom_id res chain seq x y z
N MET A 1 -29.56 3.82 -2.05
CA MET A 1 -28.81 4.13 -3.30
C MET A 1 -28.28 5.55 -3.17
N LYS A 2 -27.04 5.81 -3.60
CA LYS A 2 -26.42 7.15 -3.62
C LYS A 2 -26.18 7.54 -5.08
N LEU A 3 -26.57 8.76 -5.47
CA LEU A 3 -26.26 9.28 -6.80
C LEU A 3 -24.82 9.81 -6.81
N ALA A 4 -23.96 9.24 -7.64
CA ALA A 4 -22.56 9.65 -7.79
C ALA A 4 -22.05 9.25 -9.18
N TYR A 5 -21.11 10.02 -9.73
CA TYR A 5 -20.39 9.69 -10.97
C TYR A 5 -18.86 9.67 -10.81
N TRP A 6 -18.36 10.02 -9.61
CA TRP A 6 -16.95 10.00 -9.25
C TRP A 6 -16.76 9.33 -7.90
N MET A 7 -15.67 8.59 -7.75
CA MET A 7 -15.21 7.99 -6.50
C MET A 7 -13.70 8.12 -6.40
N TYR A 8 -13.19 8.39 -5.20
CA TYR A 8 -11.75 8.56 -4.96
C TYR A 8 -11.02 7.24 -4.70
N ALA A 9 -11.68 6.27 -4.05
CA ALA A 9 -11.17 4.92 -3.85
C ALA A 9 -12.00 3.93 -4.67
N GLY A 10 -11.33 3.02 -5.36
CA GLY A 10 -11.99 2.00 -6.16
C GLY A 10 -12.68 0.90 -5.34
N PRO A 11 -13.32 -0.05 -6.03
CA PRO A 11 -13.89 -1.22 -5.39
C PRO A 11 -12.82 -2.12 -4.79
N ALA A 12 -13.21 -2.90 -3.77
CA ALA A 12 -12.30 -3.72 -2.98
C ALA A 12 -11.39 -4.66 -3.80
N HIS A 13 -11.91 -5.26 -4.87
CA HIS A 13 -11.14 -6.18 -5.71
C HIS A 13 -9.93 -5.50 -6.34
N ILE A 14 -10.00 -4.21 -6.70
CA ILE A 14 -8.85 -3.47 -7.26
C ILE A 14 -7.67 -3.49 -6.29
N GLY A 15 -7.92 -3.43 -4.98
CA GLY A 15 -6.89 -3.53 -3.96
C GLY A 15 -6.16 -4.87 -3.99
N THR A 16 -6.94 -5.97 -4.01
CA THR A 16 -6.39 -7.33 -4.16
C THR A 16 -5.61 -7.49 -5.47
N LEU A 17 -6.12 -6.97 -6.59
CA LEU A 17 -5.46 -7.05 -7.89
C LEU A 17 -4.15 -6.26 -7.95
N ARG A 18 -4.09 -5.10 -7.29
CA ARG A 18 -2.85 -4.32 -7.14
C ARG A 18 -1.79 -5.13 -6.41
N ILE A 19 -2.14 -5.76 -5.28
CA ILE A 19 -1.22 -6.62 -4.54
C ILE A 19 -0.76 -7.81 -5.37
N ALA A 20 -1.69 -8.53 -6.01
CA ALA A 20 -1.37 -9.67 -6.85
C ALA A 20 -0.42 -9.27 -8.01
N SER A 21 -0.69 -8.14 -8.66
CA SER A 21 0.12 -7.65 -9.79
C SER A 21 1.48 -7.07 -9.38
N SER A 22 1.67 -6.74 -8.10
CA SER A 22 2.93 -6.22 -7.57
C SER A 22 3.95 -7.34 -7.31
N PHE A 23 3.49 -8.51 -6.90
CA PHE A 23 4.36 -9.68 -6.71
C PHE A 23 4.76 -10.32 -8.05
N LYS A 24 5.92 -10.96 -8.07
CA LYS A 24 6.32 -11.82 -9.20
C LYS A 24 5.57 -13.14 -9.15
N ASN A 25 5.14 -13.61 -10.32
CA ASN A 25 4.49 -14.91 -10.51
C ASN A 25 3.26 -15.12 -9.62
N VAL A 26 2.52 -14.06 -9.30
CA VAL A 26 1.22 -14.16 -8.63
C VAL A 26 0.14 -13.83 -9.65
N HIS A 27 -0.82 -14.75 -9.81
CA HIS A 27 -1.90 -14.59 -10.78
C HIS A 27 -3.23 -14.40 -10.05
N ALA A 28 -3.91 -13.30 -10.31
CA ALA A 28 -5.24 -13.07 -9.75
C ALA A 28 -6.32 -13.59 -10.72
N ILE A 29 -7.32 -14.30 -10.19
CA ILE A 29 -8.49 -14.74 -10.96
C ILE A 29 -9.73 -14.11 -10.34
N MET A 30 -10.39 -13.21 -11.06
CA MET A 30 -11.62 -12.58 -10.60
C MET A 30 -12.82 -13.47 -10.87
N HIS A 31 -13.66 -13.70 -9.87
CA HIS A 31 -14.97 -14.28 -10.10
C HIS A 31 -15.96 -13.14 -10.43
N ALA A 32 -16.09 -12.83 -11.72
CA ALA A 32 -16.71 -11.58 -12.18
C ALA A 32 -17.42 -11.72 -13.52
N PRO A 33 -18.42 -10.88 -13.83
CA PRO A 33 -18.99 -10.77 -15.18
C PRO A 33 -17.96 -10.33 -16.22
N LEU A 34 -18.30 -10.50 -17.50
CA LEU A 34 -17.51 -9.96 -18.61
C LEU A 34 -17.51 -8.41 -18.55
N GLY A 35 -16.32 -7.81 -18.56
CA GLY A 35 -16.10 -6.35 -18.52
C GLY A 35 -15.50 -5.83 -17.22
N ASP A 36 -15.54 -6.61 -16.13
CA ASP A 36 -14.90 -6.27 -14.85
C ASP A 36 -13.36 -6.39 -14.92
N ASP A 37 -12.81 -6.86 -16.05
CA ASP A 37 -11.38 -6.96 -16.34
C ASP A 37 -10.73 -5.63 -16.76
N TYR A 38 -11.43 -4.51 -16.62
CA TYR A 38 -10.93 -3.16 -16.90
C TYR A 38 -9.67 -2.78 -16.09
N PHE A 39 -9.38 -3.47 -14.98
CA PHE A 39 -8.11 -3.35 -14.26
C PHE A 39 -6.90 -3.55 -15.18
N ASN A 40 -6.97 -4.50 -16.12
CA ASN A 40 -5.90 -4.76 -17.08
C ASN A 40 -5.63 -3.56 -17.97
N VAL A 41 -6.69 -2.85 -18.38
CA VAL A 41 -6.57 -1.62 -19.18
C VAL A 41 -5.94 -0.51 -18.34
N MET A 42 -6.39 -0.32 -17.10
CA MET A 42 -5.83 0.71 -16.22
C MET A 42 -4.33 0.49 -15.98
N ARG A 43 -3.92 -0.73 -15.60
CA ARG A 43 -2.50 -1.03 -15.35
C ARG A 43 -1.65 -0.83 -16.59
N SER A 44 -2.03 -1.43 -17.71
CA SER A 44 -1.26 -1.32 -18.95
C SER A 44 -1.14 0.12 -19.44
N MET A 45 -2.19 0.94 -19.30
CA MET A 45 -2.18 2.33 -19.78
C MET A 45 -1.46 3.29 -18.84
N LEU A 46 -1.72 3.21 -17.53
CA LEU A 46 -1.18 4.15 -16.54
C LEU A 46 0.28 3.87 -16.22
N GLU A 47 0.66 2.59 -16.09
CA GLU A 47 2.06 2.21 -15.82
C GLU A 47 2.89 2.00 -17.09
N ARG A 48 2.24 1.95 -18.27
CA ARG A 48 2.87 1.58 -19.55
C ARG A 48 3.62 0.25 -19.43
N GLU A 49 2.97 -0.71 -18.77
CA GLU A 49 3.51 -2.04 -18.51
C GLU A 49 3.81 -2.76 -19.83
N ARG A 50 4.96 -3.43 -19.89
CA ARG A 50 5.41 -4.15 -21.09
C ARG A 50 4.87 -5.57 -21.14
N ASN A 51 4.63 -6.15 -19.97
CA ASN A 51 4.12 -7.49 -19.81
C ASN A 51 2.59 -7.49 -19.73
N PHE A 52 1.97 -8.64 -19.99
CA PHE A 52 0.56 -8.80 -19.70
C PHE A 52 0.31 -8.68 -18.20
N THR A 53 -0.84 -8.11 -17.85
CA THR A 53 -1.27 -8.05 -16.46
C THR A 53 -1.71 -9.46 -16.02
N PRO A 54 -1.16 -10.02 -14.92
CA PRO A 54 -1.43 -11.39 -14.49
C PRO A 54 -2.79 -11.48 -13.77
N VAL A 55 -3.84 -11.03 -14.45
CA VAL A 55 -5.21 -11.00 -13.95
C VAL A 55 -6.13 -11.55 -15.04
N THR A 56 -6.96 -12.52 -14.67
CA THR A 56 -7.94 -13.15 -15.56
C THR A 56 -9.31 -13.17 -14.91
N ALA A 57 -10.39 -13.19 -15.70
CA ALA A 57 -11.74 -13.35 -15.18
C ALA A 57 -12.23 -14.80 -15.36
N SER A 58 -12.65 -15.42 -14.26
CA SER A 58 -13.57 -16.56 -14.30
C SER A 58 -14.99 -16.02 -14.48
N ILE A 59 -15.46 -16.04 -15.73
CA ILE A 59 -16.64 -15.29 -16.17
C ILE A 59 -17.93 -15.81 -15.51
N VAL A 60 -18.64 -14.90 -14.85
CA VAL A 60 -20.01 -15.07 -14.36
C VAL A 60 -20.99 -14.68 -15.46
N ASP A 61 -21.58 -15.70 -16.09
CA ASP A 61 -22.64 -15.55 -17.08
C ASP A 61 -23.99 -16.03 -16.53
N ARG A 62 -25.03 -16.00 -17.36
CA ARG A 62 -26.37 -16.48 -16.97
C ARG A 62 -26.41 -17.97 -16.61
N ASN A 63 -25.45 -18.77 -17.09
CA ASN A 63 -25.39 -20.20 -16.77
C ASN A 63 -24.86 -20.42 -15.36
N VAL A 64 -23.95 -19.57 -14.89
CA VAL A 64 -23.50 -19.55 -13.49
C VAL A 64 -24.68 -19.35 -12.55
N LEU A 65 -25.61 -18.44 -12.87
CA LEU A 65 -26.81 -18.22 -12.06
C LEU A 65 -27.72 -19.46 -11.97
N ALA A 66 -27.73 -20.30 -13.00
CA ALA A 66 -28.61 -21.46 -13.08
C ALA A 66 -27.98 -22.75 -12.52
N ARG A 67 -26.65 -22.88 -12.57
CA ARG A 67 -25.92 -24.13 -12.29
C ARG A 67 -24.79 -23.99 -11.26
N GLY A 68 -24.48 -22.77 -10.83
CA GLY A 68 -23.32 -22.44 -10.01
C GLY A 68 -22.06 -22.20 -10.84
N SER A 69 -21.08 -21.56 -10.22
CA SER A 69 -19.77 -21.24 -10.81
C SER A 69 -18.69 -22.29 -10.56
N GLN A 70 -18.99 -23.28 -9.72
CA GLN A 70 -18.02 -24.20 -9.13
C GLN A 70 -17.05 -24.82 -10.15
N GLU A 71 -17.56 -25.50 -11.18
CA GLU A 71 -16.72 -26.16 -12.19
C GLU A 71 -15.85 -25.14 -12.93
N LYS A 72 -16.44 -24.01 -13.35
CA LYS A 72 -15.69 -22.97 -14.08
C LYS A 72 -14.57 -22.36 -13.25
N VAL A 73 -14.80 -22.09 -11.97
CA VAL A 73 -13.78 -21.48 -11.10
C VAL A 73 -12.61 -22.45 -10.92
N VAL A 74 -12.87 -23.72 -10.61
CA VAL A 74 -11.84 -24.74 -10.45
C VAL A 74 -11.07 -24.96 -11.76
N ASP A 75 -11.78 -25.15 -12.87
CA ASP A 75 -11.18 -25.36 -14.20
C ASP A 75 -10.31 -24.17 -14.63
N ASN A 76 -10.74 -22.93 -14.35
CA ASN A 76 -9.95 -21.75 -14.69
C ASN A 76 -8.69 -21.62 -13.83
N ILE A 77 -8.76 -21.97 -12.54
CA ILE A 77 -7.59 -22.00 -11.66
C ILE A 77 -6.58 -23.03 -12.15
N THR A 78 -7.00 -24.28 -12.38
CA THR A 78 -6.09 -25.36 -12.84
C THR A 78 -5.55 -25.09 -14.24
N ARG A 79 -6.37 -24.52 -15.13
CA ARG A 79 -5.91 -24.08 -16.45
C ARG A 79 -4.84 -23.00 -16.35
N LYS A 80 -5.03 -21.96 -15.53
CA LYS A 80 -4.03 -20.89 -15.35
C LYS A 80 -2.75 -21.41 -14.69
N ASP A 81 -2.85 -22.38 -13.78
CA ASP A 81 -1.70 -23.09 -13.21
C ASP A 81 -0.84 -23.77 -14.29
N VAL A 82 -1.48 -24.42 -15.27
CA VAL A 82 -0.80 -25.10 -16.38
C VAL A 82 -0.27 -24.12 -17.43
N GLU A 83 -0.98 -23.03 -17.70
CA GLU A 83 -0.59 -22.06 -18.75
C GLU A 83 0.52 -21.11 -18.31
N GLU A 84 0.46 -20.60 -17.07
CA GLU A 84 1.34 -19.51 -16.60
C GLU A 84 2.32 -19.95 -15.49
N HIS A 85 2.10 -21.11 -14.87
CA HIS A 85 2.92 -21.63 -13.77
C HIS A 85 3.20 -20.62 -12.63
N PRO A 86 2.16 -19.96 -12.08
CA PRO A 86 2.34 -19.01 -10.98
C PRO A 86 2.78 -19.71 -9.69
N ASP A 87 3.43 -18.96 -8.80
CA ASP A 87 3.75 -19.40 -7.45
C ASP A 87 2.52 -19.36 -6.54
N LEU A 88 1.62 -18.40 -6.79
CA LEU A 88 0.35 -18.19 -6.07
C LEU A 88 -0.76 -17.78 -7.04
N ILE A 89 -1.93 -18.38 -6.90
CA ILE A 89 -3.18 -17.94 -7.51
C ILE A 89 -4.08 -17.33 -6.44
N VAL A 90 -4.56 -16.10 -6.68
CA VAL A 90 -5.49 -15.41 -5.77
C VAL A 90 -6.87 -15.31 -6.40
N LEU A 91 -7.80 -16.15 -5.94
CA LEU A 91 -9.21 -16.02 -6.26
C LEU A 91 -9.75 -14.74 -5.63
N THR A 92 -10.26 -13.85 -6.48
CA THR A 92 -10.61 -12.47 -6.11
C THR A 92 -12.13 -12.28 -6.20
N PRO A 93 -12.84 -12.10 -5.07
CA PRO A 93 -14.28 -11.86 -5.08
C PRO A 93 -14.60 -10.43 -5.53
N THR A 94 -15.65 -10.28 -6.33
CA THR A 94 -16.20 -8.98 -6.75
C THR A 94 -17.52 -8.66 -6.06
N CYS A 95 -18.17 -7.55 -6.46
CA CYS A 95 -19.52 -7.22 -6.01
C CYS A 95 -20.52 -8.32 -6.37
N THR A 96 -20.42 -8.90 -7.57
CA THR A 96 -21.27 -10.01 -8.01
C THR A 96 -21.04 -11.25 -7.17
N SER A 97 -19.78 -11.64 -6.96
CA SER A 97 -19.42 -12.78 -6.09
C SER A 97 -20.05 -12.66 -4.69
N SER A 98 -20.01 -11.46 -4.13
CA SER A 98 -20.47 -11.19 -2.77
C SER A 98 -21.96 -11.42 -2.58
N ILE A 99 -22.77 -11.29 -3.65
CA ILE A 99 -24.23 -11.49 -3.60
C ILE A 99 -24.61 -12.94 -3.93
N LEU A 100 -23.85 -13.62 -4.79
CA LEU A 100 -24.13 -15.02 -5.14
C LEU A 100 -23.92 -15.95 -3.93
N GLN A 101 -23.06 -15.58 -2.99
CA GLN A 101 -22.81 -16.31 -1.75
C GLN A 101 -22.47 -17.80 -1.97
N GLU A 102 -21.78 -18.08 -3.07
CA GLU A 102 -21.23 -19.40 -3.33
C GLU A 102 -20.06 -19.69 -2.41
N ASP A 103 -19.78 -20.97 -2.19
CA ASP A 103 -18.69 -21.42 -1.33
C ASP A 103 -17.34 -21.35 -2.06
N LEU A 104 -16.87 -20.12 -2.30
CA LEU A 104 -15.59 -19.86 -2.96
C LEU A 104 -14.40 -20.44 -2.17
N ALA A 105 -14.53 -20.59 -0.86
CA ALA A 105 -13.51 -21.21 -0.01
C ALA A 105 -13.36 -22.69 -0.36
N ASN A 106 -14.48 -23.42 -0.50
CA ASN A 106 -14.45 -24.80 -0.97
C ASN A 106 -13.84 -24.92 -2.38
N PHE A 107 -14.09 -23.96 -3.28
CA PHE A 107 -13.53 -24.00 -4.63
C PHE A 107 -12.01 -23.85 -4.62
N VAL A 108 -11.49 -22.93 -3.79
CA VAL A 108 -10.05 -22.77 -3.57
C VAL A 108 -9.43 -24.03 -2.97
N GLU A 109 -10.06 -24.64 -1.96
CA GLU A 109 -9.58 -25.89 -1.37
C GLU A 109 -9.48 -27.00 -2.42
N ARG A 110 -10.54 -27.20 -3.21
CA ARG A 110 -10.55 -28.20 -4.30
C ARG A 110 -9.47 -27.92 -5.35
N ALA A 111 -9.38 -26.67 -5.82
CA ALA A 111 -8.40 -26.30 -6.84
C ALA A 111 -6.95 -26.46 -6.34
N SER A 112 -6.71 -26.21 -5.04
CA SER A 112 -5.38 -26.38 -4.43
C SER A 112 -4.89 -27.82 -4.35
N LEU A 113 -5.79 -28.81 -4.48
CA LEU A 113 -5.42 -30.23 -4.54
C LEU A 113 -4.91 -30.65 -5.93
N GLU A 114 -5.32 -29.92 -6.97
CA GLU A 114 -5.00 -30.22 -8.37
C GLU A 114 -3.89 -29.32 -8.94
N ALA A 115 -3.87 -28.04 -8.52
CA ALA A 115 -2.89 -27.06 -8.95
C ALA A 115 -1.53 -27.26 -8.26
N LYS A 116 -0.45 -26.91 -8.95
CA LYS A 116 0.90 -26.84 -8.36
C LYS A 116 1.12 -25.53 -7.60
N ALA A 117 0.54 -24.44 -8.08
CA ALA A 117 0.52 -23.15 -7.39
C ALA A 117 -0.19 -23.24 -6.04
N ASP A 118 0.23 -22.40 -5.08
CA ASP A 118 -0.63 -22.14 -3.92
C ASP A 118 -1.90 -21.44 -4.37
N VAL A 119 -3.03 -21.67 -3.71
CA VAL A 119 -4.31 -21.01 -4.04
C VAL A 119 -4.89 -20.37 -2.80
N LEU A 120 -5.23 -19.08 -2.89
CA LEU A 120 -5.86 -18.31 -1.82
C LEU A 120 -7.15 -17.65 -2.30
N LEU A 121 -8.16 -17.61 -1.43
CA LEU A 121 -9.29 -16.70 -1.56
C LEU A 121 -8.92 -15.38 -0.87
N ALA A 122 -8.99 -14.26 -1.58
CA ALA A 122 -8.78 -12.96 -0.95
C ALA A 122 -9.86 -12.72 0.12
N ASP A 123 -9.44 -12.55 1.37
CA ASP A 123 -10.32 -12.31 2.52
C ASP A 123 -10.80 -10.86 2.54
N VAL A 124 -11.66 -10.55 1.57
CA VAL A 124 -12.12 -9.21 1.25
C VAL A 124 -13.62 -9.22 0.99
N ASN A 125 -14.34 -8.29 1.60
CA ASN A 125 -15.78 -8.12 1.38
C ASN A 125 -16.08 -6.77 0.72
N HIS A 126 -16.62 -6.82 -0.49
CA HIS A 126 -16.86 -5.64 -1.33
C HIS A 126 -17.74 -4.56 -0.68
N TYR A 127 -18.65 -4.94 0.22
CA TYR A 127 -19.56 -4.00 0.89
C TYR A 127 -19.05 -3.48 2.22
N ARG A 128 -17.84 -3.86 2.64
CA ARG A 128 -17.26 -3.51 3.95
C ARG A 128 -15.96 -2.74 3.84
N VAL A 129 -15.20 -2.96 2.78
CA VAL A 129 -13.89 -2.36 2.57
C VAL A 129 -13.78 -1.76 1.17
N ASN A 130 -12.98 -0.71 1.04
CA ASN A 130 -12.60 -0.13 -0.25
C ASN A 130 -11.31 -0.75 -0.78
N GLU A 131 -10.83 -0.27 -1.94
CA GLU A 131 -9.56 -0.65 -2.55
C GLU A 131 -8.38 -0.66 -1.58
N LEU A 132 -8.20 0.41 -0.79
CA LEU A 132 -7.03 0.60 0.06
C LEU A 132 -7.00 -0.44 1.20
N GLN A 133 -8.12 -0.58 1.91
CA GLN A 133 -8.27 -1.54 2.99
C GLN A 133 -8.15 -2.99 2.50
N ALA A 134 -8.68 -3.28 1.31
CA ALA A 134 -8.55 -4.60 0.68
C ALA A 134 -7.10 -4.91 0.29
N ALA A 135 -6.35 -3.92 -0.20
CA ALA A 135 -4.93 -4.09 -0.50
C ALA A 135 -4.13 -4.40 0.77
N ASP A 136 -4.33 -3.65 1.86
CA ASP A 136 -3.61 -3.88 3.12
C ASP A 136 -3.92 -5.26 3.72
N ARG A 137 -5.21 -5.65 3.71
CA ARG A 137 -5.64 -6.99 4.15
C ARG A 137 -5.04 -8.10 3.29
N THR A 138 -5.08 -7.96 1.95
CA THR A 138 -4.55 -8.96 1.02
C THR A 138 -3.04 -9.15 1.22
N LEU A 139 -2.29 -8.05 1.36
CA LEU A 139 -0.85 -8.12 1.61
C LEU A 139 -0.54 -8.87 2.91
N GLN A 140 -1.24 -8.51 4.00
CA GLN A 140 -1.08 -9.20 5.29
C GLN A 140 -1.45 -10.69 5.20
N GLN A 141 -2.52 -11.03 4.49
CA GLN A 141 -2.96 -12.41 4.29
C GLN A 141 -1.88 -13.25 3.57
N ILE A 142 -1.29 -12.73 2.50
CA ILE A 142 -0.23 -13.43 1.75
C ILE A 142 1.02 -13.61 2.63
N VAL A 143 1.45 -12.55 3.33
CA VAL A 143 2.60 -12.61 4.26
C VAL A 143 2.36 -13.68 5.32
N GLN A 144 1.21 -13.66 5.99
CA GLN A 144 0.86 -14.63 7.02
C GLN A 144 0.87 -16.06 6.46
N TYR A 145 0.28 -16.28 5.29
CA TYR A 145 0.22 -17.60 4.66
C TYR A 145 1.61 -18.19 4.41
N TYR A 146 2.53 -17.42 3.81
CA TYR A 146 3.88 -17.92 3.51
C TYR A 146 4.76 -18.07 4.75
N ILE A 147 4.58 -17.23 5.77
CA ILE A 147 5.24 -17.41 7.07
C ILE A 147 4.77 -18.70 7.75
N GLU A 148 3.46 -18.96 7.79
CA GLU A 148 2.91 -20.18 8.37
C GLU A 148 3.33 -21.43 7.58
N LYS A 149 3.36 -21.34 6.24
CA LYS A 149 3.86 -22.40 5.37
C LYS A 149 5.33 -22.72 5.65
N ALA A 150 6.19 -21.70 5.76
CA ALA A 150 7.60 -21.89 6.10
C ALA A 150 7.78 -22.49 7.50
N ARG A 151 6.99 -22.03 8.49
CA ARG A 151 6.99 -22.58 9.86
C ARG A 151 6.62 -24.06 9.88
N LYS A 152 5.57 -24.46 9.16
CA LYS A 152 5.14 -25.88 9.05
C LYS A 152 6.20 -26.77 8.39
N LYS A 153 7.00 -26.23 7.47
CA LYS A 153 8.09 -26.95 6.79
C LYS A 153 9.42 -26.91 7.54
N GLY A 154 9.52 -26.16 8.64
CA GLY A 154 10.81 -25.94 9.33
C GLY A 154 11.81 -25.13 8.48
N GLU A 155 11.34 -24.34 7.53
CA GLU A 155 12.17 -23.53 6.62
C GLU A 155 12.30 -22.07 7.07
N LEU A 156 11.74 -21.72 8.23
CA LEU A 156 11.82 -20.36 8.74
C LEU A 156 13.26 -20.09 9.22
N PRO A 157 13.97 -19.12 8.65
CA PRO A 157 15.35 -18.84 9.02
C PRO A 157 15.44 -18.31 10.46
N GLU A 158 16.50 -18.72 11.16
CA GLU A 158 16.80 -18.26 12.51
C GLU A 158 17.76 -17.07 12.50
N GLY A 159 17.57 -16.18 13.48
CA GLY A 159 18.45 -15.03 13.69
C GLY A 159 18.22 -13.87 12.71
N LYS A 160 18.77 -12.71 13.09
CA LYS A 160 18.78 -11.50 12.26
C LYS A 160 19.97 -11.49 11.32
N THR A 161 19.92 -10.65 10.30
CA THR A 161 21.10 -10.35 9.47
C THR A 161 22.26 -9.81 10.30
N GLU A 162 23.49 -10.05 9.85
CA GLU A 162 24.71 -9.61 10.55
C GLU A 162 24.80 -8.09 10.68
N LYS A 163 24.36 -7.36 9.65
CA LYS A 163 24.27 -5.89 9.65
C LYS A 163 22.82 -5.44 9.81
N PRO A 164 22.57 -4.20 10.30
CA PRO A 164 21.25 -3.61 10.32
C PRO A 164 20.60 -3.70 8.94
N SER A 165 19.39 -4.25 8.90
CA SER A 165 18.63 -4.40 7.66
C SER A 165 17.14 -4.12 7.85
N VAL A 166 16.47 -3.76 6.76
CA VAL A 166 15.08 -3.29 6.77
C VAL A 166 14.22 -4.01 5.74
N ASN A 167 12.96 -4.30 6.11
CA ASN A 167 11.92 -4.56 5.12
C ASN A 167 11.18 -3.28 4.79
N ILE A 168 11.06 -2.93 3.50
CA ILE A 168 10.21 -1.82 3.05
C ILE A 168 8.86 -2.42 2.65
N ILE A 169 7.79 -2.07 3.38
CA ILE A 169 6.48 -2.70 3.25
C ILE A 169 5.46 -1.65 2.78
N GLY A 170 4.82 -1.89 1.64
CA GLY A 170 3.72 -1.06 1.12
C GLY A 170 3.96 -0.45 -0.26
N ILE A 171 5.08 -0.73 -0.93
CA ILE A 171 5.28 -0.31 -2.33
C ILE A 171 4.42 -1.18 -3.24
N SER A 172 3.56 -0.58 -4.07
CA SER A 172 2.63 -1.34 -4.91
C SER A 172 2.44 -0.77 -6.33
N THR A 173 2.02 -1.66 -7.23
CA THR A 173 1.43 -1.34 -8.54
C THR A 173 0.26 -0.36 -8.39
N LEU A 174 0.17 0.60 -9.31
CA LEU A 174 -0.76 1.73 -9.34
C LEU A 174 -0.70 2.63 -8.08
N GLY A 175 0.35 2.49 -7.26
CA GLY A 175 0.63 3.43 -6.17
C GLY A 175 1.21 4.73 -6.71
N PHE A 176 0.73 5.86 -6.18
CA PHE A 176 1.18 7.19 -6.60
C PHE A 176 2.70 7.34 -6.39
N HIS A 177 3.45 7.50 -7.48
CA HIS A 177 4.92 7.64 -7.50
C HIS A 177 5.72 6.50 -6.82
N ASN A 178 5.09 5.35 -6.53
CA ASN A 178 5.67 4.28 -5.70
C ASN A 178 6.99 3.71 -6.25
N GLN A 179 7.17 3.61 -7.57
CA GLN A 179 8.44 3.14 -8.16
C GLN A 179 9.61 4.09 -7.89
N HIS A 180 9.34 5.40 -7.92
CA HIS A 180 10.32 6.44 -7.65
C HIS A 180 10.64 6.51 -6.16
N ASP A 181 9.60 6.48 -5.32
CA ASP A 181 9.77 6.44 -3.87
C ASP A 181 10.55 5.19 -3.43
N CYS A 182 10.27 4.02 -4.02
CA CYS A 182 11.03 2.80 -3.75
C CYS A 182 12.52 2.95 -4.08
N THR A 183 12.84 3.63 -5.18
CA THR A 183 14.23 3.91 -5.57
C THR A 183 14.90 4.83 -4.55
N GLU A 184 14.20 5.90 -4.14
CA GLU A 184 14.70 6.87 -3.18
C GLU A 184 14.86 6.27 -1.77
N LEU A 185 13.90 5.46 -1.32
CA LEU A 185 13.99 4.76 -0.05
C LEU A 185 15.16 3.77 -0.03
N LYS A 186 15.39 3.01 -1.10
CA LYS A 186 16.56 2.12 -1.21
C LYS A 186 17.87 2.89 -1.16
N ARG A 187 17.95 4.02 -1.87
CA ARG A 187 19.12 4.92 -1.82
C ARG A 187 19.36 5.44 -0.41
N LEU A 188 18.30 5.95 0.24
CA LEU A 188 18.35 6.46 1.61
C LEU A 188 18.83 5.38 2.60
N MET A 189 18.30 4.15 2.52
CA MET A 189 18.75 3.05 3.39
C MET A 189 20.23 2.73 3.15
N ALA A 190 20.68 2.70 1.89
CA ALA A 190 22.09 2.47 1.56
C ALA A 190 23.00 3.56 2.12
N ASP A 191 22.61 4.84 2.01
CA ASP A 191 23.34 5.98 2.54
C ASP A 191 23.45 5.94 4.08
N LEU A 192 22.47 5.36 4.77
CA LEU A 192 22.47 5.12 6.21
C LEU A 192 23.26 3.86 6.64
N GLY A 193 23.79 3.09 5.68
CA GLY A 193 24.45 1.81 5.93
C GLY A 193 23.49 0.68 6.33
N ILE A 194 22.20 0.79 5.99
CA ILE A 194 21.16 -0.21 6.28
C ILE A 194 20.90 -1.05 5.02
N GLU A 195 21.05 -2.37 5.13
CA GLU A 195 20.78 -3.27 4.01
C GLU A 195 19.27 -3.47 3.80
N VAL A 196 18.79 -3.45 2.56
CA VAL A 196 17.38 -3.74 2.28
C VAL A 196 17.20 -5.26 2.21
N ASN A 197 16.54 -5.83 3.22
CA ASN A 197 16.26 -7.27 3.29
C ASN A 197 15.17 -7.69 2.30
N ALA A 198 14.08 -6.92 2.23
CA ALA A 198 13.00 -7.14 1.28
C ALA A 198 12.25 -5.84 0.96
N VAL A 199 11.64 -5.79 -0.22
CA VAL A 199 10.61 -4.80 -0.56
C VAL A 199 9.36 -5.55 -0.95
N ILE A 200 8.24 -5.32 -0.28
CA ILE A 200 6.98 -6.02 -0.54
C ILE A 200 5.80 -5.05 -0.67
N PRO A 201 4.81 -5.35 -1.53
CA PRO A 201 4.77 -6.47 -2.48
C PRO A 201 5.62 -6.28 -3.75
N GLU A 202 5.96 -5.04 -4.13
CA GLU A 202 6.58 -4.71 -5.43
C GLU A 202 7.85 -5.51 -5.75
N GLY A 203 7.77 -6.36 -6.78
CA GLY A 203 8.89 -7.12 -7.34
C GLY A 203 9.39 -8.29 -6.49
N ALA A 204 8.73 -8.57 -5.35
CA ALA A 204 9.09 -9.69 -4.49
C ALA A 204 8.61 -11.03 -5.05
N SER A 205 9.36 -12.10 -4.74
CA SER A 205 8.83 -13.46 -4.86
C SER A 205 8.18 -13.87 -3.54
N VAL A 206 7.05 -14.57 -3.62
CA VAL A 206 6.37 -15.12 -2.44
C VAL A 206 7.25 -16.10 -1.64
N HIS A 207 8.21 -16.76 -2.29
CA HIS A 207 9.17 -17.66 -1.63
C HIS A 207 10.17 -16.93 -0.72
N GLU A 208 10.38 -15.63 -0.94
CA GLU A 208 11.28 -14.81 -0.14
C GLU A 208 10.62 -14.27 1.13
N LEU A 209 9.28 -14.36 1.25
CA LEU A 209 8.54 -13.84 2.40
C LEU A 209 8.95 -14.51 3.73
N LYS A 210 9.44 -15.75 3.68
CA LYS A 210 9.98 -16.43 4.86
C LYS A 210 11.22 -15.74 5.45
N ASN A 211 11.90 -14.89 4.67
CA ASN A 211 13.08 -14.14 5.10
C ASN A 211 12.74 -12.80 5.76
N LEU A 212 11.46 -12.37 5.76
CA LEU A 212 11.05 -11.12 6.41
C LEU A 212 11.52 -11.02 7.88
N PRO A 213 11.43 -12.08 8.71
CA PRO A 213 11.86 -12.03 10.11
C PRO A 213 13.37 -11.84 10.34
N ARG A 214 14.19 -11.93 9.29
CA ARG A 214 15.64 -11.70 9.40
C ARG A 214 16.00 -10.22 9.49
N ALA A 215 15.11 -9.33 9.07
CA ALA A 215 15.33 -7.90 9.16
C ALA A 215 15.35 -7.41 10.61
N TRP A 216 16.03 -6.29 10.85
CA TRP A 216 16.06 -5.65 12.16
C TRP A 216 14.78 -4.88 12.46
N PHE A 217 14.14 -4.33 11.42
CA PHE A 217 12.90 -3.57 11.55
C PHE A 217 12.14 -3.49 10.21
N ASN A 218 10.92 -2.99 10.27
CA ASN A 218 10.07 -2.72 9.11
C ASN A 218 9.91 -1.20 8.91
N LEU A 219 10.00 -0.72 7.67
CA LEU A 219 9.64 0.64 7.27
C LEU A 219 8.33 0.59 6.46
N VAL A 220 7.32 1.31 6.92
CA VAL A 220 6.02 1.44 6.25
C VAL A 220 5.84 2.89 5.80
N PRO A 221 6.14 3.23 4.53
CA PRO A 221 6.11 4.62 4.08
C PRO A 221 4.69 5.15 3.85
N TYR A 222 3.69 4.29 3.65
CA TYR A 222 2.31 4.71 3.35
C TYR A 222 1.34 4.23 4.44
N ARG A 223 0.49 5.14 4.91
CA ARG A 223 -0.51 4.88 5.95
C ARG A 223 -1.55 3.85 5.52
N GLU A 224 -1.92 3.86 4.24
CA GLU A 224 -3.01 3.06 3.69
C GLU A 224 -2.59 1.62 3.40
N LEU A 225 -1.30 1.31 3.33
CA LEU A 225 -0.82 0.02 2.84
C LEU A 225 0.47 -0.45 3.53
N GLY A 226 0.41 -1.65 4.12
CA GLY A 226 1.53 -2.30 4.79
C GLY A 226 1.43 -2.34 6.30
N VAL A 227 0.53 -1.54 6.89
CA VAL A 227 0.34 -1.43 8.34
C VAL A 227 -0.12 -2.75 8.95
N MET A 228 -1.07 -3.44 8.32
CA MET A 228 -1.54 -4.75 8.81
C MET A 228 -0.44 -5.81 8.76
N ALA A 229 0.37 -5.84 7.69
CA ALA A 229 1.48 -6.78 7.55
C ALA A 229 2.60 -6.50 8.56
N ALA A 230 2.95 -5.23 8.76
CA ALA A 230 3.96 -4.82 9.74
C ALA A 230 3.53 -5.15 11.18
N ARG A 231 2.25 -4.90 11.52
CA ARG A 231 1.69 -5.28 12.82
C ARG A 231 1.72 -6.79 13.06
N TYR A 232 1.38 -7.58 12.04
CA TYR A 232 1.50 -9.04 12.14
C TYR A 232 2.96 -9.47 12.42
N LEU A 233 3.94 -8.87 11.76
CA LEU A 233 5.36 -9.17 11.99
C LEU A 233 5.83 -8.71 13.38
N GLU A 234 5.32 -7.58 13.88
CA GLU A 234 5.58 -7.12 15.25
C GLU A 234 5.02 -8.12 16.28
N GLU A 235 3.75 -8.53 16.13
CA GLU A 235 3.09 -9.47 17.04
C GLU A 235 3.73 -10.87 17.03
N GLN A 236 4.22 -11.34 15.86
CA GLN A 236 4.79 -12.69 15.72
C GLN A 236 6.29 -12.77 16.03
N PHE A 237 7.05 -11.71 15.73
CA PHE A 237 8.52 -11.74 15.75
C PHE A 237 9.14 -10.63 16.59
N GLY A 238 8.34 -9.75 17.21
CA GLY A 238 8.83 -8.60 17.96
C GLY A 238 9.58 -7.60 17.08
N MET A 239 9.27 -7.56 15.78
CA MET A 239 9.93 -6.67 14.83
C MET A 239 9.39 -5.24 14.98
N PRO A 240 10.23 -4.27 15.37
CA PRO A 240 9.80 -2.88 15.47
C PRO A 240 9.44 -2.32 14.09
N THR A 241 8.46 -1.42 14.08
CA THR A 241 8.00 -0.74 12.86
C THR A 241 8.26 0.76 12.94
N VAL A 242 8.72 1.34 11.83
CA VAL A 242 8.77 2.78 11.60
C VAL A 242 7.71 3.11 10.55
N ASP A 243 6.66 3.80 10.97
CA ASP A 243 5.49 4.18 10.16
C ASP A 243 5.41 5.70 9.92
N ILE A 244 6.55 6.39 10.05
CA ILE A 244 6.67 7.82 9.74
C ILE A 244 7.04 7.97 8.27
N THR A 245 6.11 8.45 7.45
CA THR A 245 6.34 8.75 6.04
C THR A 245 7.45 9.80 5.88
N PRO A 246 8.58 9.49 5.22
CA PRO A 246 9.66 10.45 4.98
C PRO A 246 9.33 11.38 3.80
N MET A 247 8.29 12.22 3.98
CA MET A 247 7.83 13.19 3.00
C MET A 247 7.84 14.60 3.60
N GLY A 248 8.69 15.48 3.06
CA GLY A 248 9.01 16.78 3.64
C GLY A 248 10.27 16.74 4.50
N VAL A 249 10.96 17.87 4.65
CA VAL A 249 12.28 17.90 5.31
C VAL A 249 12.17 17.44 6.75
N VAL A 250 11.15 17.92 7.47
CA VAL A 250 11.02 17.67 8.90
C VAL A 250 10.55 16.23 9.18
N GLU A 251 9.63 15.69 8.39
CA GLU A 251 9.17 14.31 8.59
C GLU A 251 10.20 13.28 8.15
N THR A 252 11.00 13.57 7.10
CA THR A 252 12.17 12.74 6.75
C THR A 252 13.17 12.69 7.91
N ALA A 253 13.54 13.84 8.49
CA ALA A 253 14.42 13.86 9.66
C ALA A 253 13.82 13.09 10.86
N ARG A 254 12.50 13.19 11.09
CA ARG A 254 11.81 12.44 12.15
C ARG A 254 11.85 10.93 11.92
N CYS A 255 11.64 10.49 10.68
CA CYS A 255 11.76 9.10 10.26
C CYS A 255 13.16 8.56 10.54
N LEU A 256 14.21 9.29 10.12
CA LEU A 256 15.61 8.92 10.35
C LEU A 256 15.97 8.79 11.82
N ARG A 257 15.55 9.75 12.66
CA ARG A 257 15.74 9.67 14.12
C ARG A 257 15.01 8.48 14.73
N LYS A 258 13.82 8.14 14.23
CA LYS A 258 13.08 6.95 14.69
C LYS A 258 13.80 5.66 14.28
N ILE A 259 14.35 5.60 13.07
CA ILE A 259 15.18 4.47 12.62
C ILE A 259 16.40 4.32 13.54
N GLN A 260 17.14 5.40 13.80
CA GLN A 260 18.28 5.42 14.73
C GLN A 260 17.92 4.85 16.11
N GLN A 261 16.81 5.31 16.69
CA GLN A 261 16.33 4.79 17.98
C GLN A 261 16.07 3.27 17.93
N VAL A 262 15.43 2.80 16.86
CA VAL A 262 15.03 1.39 16.70
C VAL A 262 16.24 0.47 16.55
N ILE A 263 17.26 0.86 15.78
CA ILE A 263 18.45 0.03 15.56
C ILE A 263 19.42 0.11 16.74
N ASN A 264 19.56 1.27 17.40
CA ASN A 264 20.39 1.39 18.60
C ASN A 264 19.81 0.60 19.79
N ALA A 265 18.48 0.52 19.90
CA ALA A 265 17.82 -0.34 20.89
C ALA A 265 18.14 -1.85 20.70
N GLN A 266 18.66 -2.23 19.54
CA GLN A 266 19.04 -3.59 19.19
C GLN A 266 20.56 -3.81 19.20
N GLY A 267 21.34 -2.83 19.66
CA GLY A 267 22.79 -2.94 19.82
C GLY A 267 23.63 -2.38 18.67
N ALA A 268 23.02 -1.69 17.71
CA ALA A 268 23.79 -0.82 16.81
C ALA A 268 24.30 0.42 17.59
N ASP A 269 25.42 0.98 17.14
CA ASP A 269 25.94 2.25 17.65
C ASP A 269 26.08 3.22 16.47
N VAL A 270 24.97 3.84 16.11
CA VAL A 270 24.92 4.82 15.01
C VAL A 270 24.32 6.14 15.46
N ASP A 271 24.80 7.21 14.84
CA ASP A 271 24.24 8.55 14.97
C ASP A 271 24.04 9.15 13.57
N TYR A 272 22.78 9.46 13.24
CA TYR A 272 22.40 10.00 11.94
C TYR A 272 22.20 11.52 11.96
N GLU A 273 22.46 12.21 13.07
CA GLU A 273 22.20 13.65 13.16
C GLU A 273 23.09 14.46 12.20
N ASP A 274 24.37 14.10 12.06
CA ASP A 274 25.28 14.72 11.08
C ASP A 274 24.81 14.46 9.64
N PHE A 275 24.36 13.24 9.34
CA PHE A 275 23.78 12.90 8.04
C PHE A 275 22.52 13.72 7.74
N ILE A 276 21.61 13.85 8.71
CA ILE A 276 20.40 14.68 8.58
C ILE A 276 20.78 16.14 8.27
N ASN A 277 21.76 16.69 8.99
CA ASN A 277 22.24 18.05 8.77
C ASN A 277 22.83 18.24 7.37
N GLU A 278 23.69 17.31 6.93
CA GLU A 278 24.30 17.35 5.61
C GLU A 278 23.25 17.26 4.49
N GLN A 279 22.34 16.29 4.57
CA GLN A 279 21.27 16.13 3.58
C GLN A 279 20.35 17.35 3.54
N THR A 280 20.03 17.94 4.69
CA THR A 280 19.13 19.09 4.78
C THR A 280 19.75 20.36 4.21
N LEU A 281 21.07 20.57 4.40
CA LEU A 281 21.75 21.79 3.98
C LEU A 281 22.28 21.72 2.54
N TYR A 282 22.71 20.54 2.08
CA TYR A 282 23.48 20.41 0.85
C TYR A 282 22.82 19.56 -0.23
N VAL A 283 21.86 18.69 0.11
CA VAL A 283 21.17 17.84 -0.88
C VAL A 283 19.75 18.35 -1.13
N SER A 284 18.99 18.58 -0.06
CA SER A 284 17.64 19.11 -0.17
C SER A 284 17.67 20.62 -0.39
N GLN A 285 17.10 21.07 -1.50
CA GLN A 285 16.92 22.49 -1.75
C GLN A 285 15.75 23.11 -0.95
N ALA A 286 14.93 22.29 -0.27
CA ALA A 286 13.72 22.75 0.40
C ALA A 286 14.01 23.65 1.61
N ALA A 287 15.06 23.35 2.39
CA ALA A 287 15.45 24.18 3.53
C ALA A 287 16.01 25.55 3.09
N TRP A 288 16.75 25.58 1.97
CA TRP A 288 17.16 26.85 1.36
C TRP A 288 15.96 27.59 0.79
N PHE A 289 15.06 26.89 0.10
CA PHE A 289 13.87 27.47 -0.50
C PHE A 289 12.97 28.14 0.54
N SER A 290 12.74 27.53 1.70
CA SER A 290 11.94 28.14 2.78
C SER A 290 12.52 29.44 3.33
N ARG A 291 13.79 29.74 3.03
CA ARG A 291 14.50 30.98 3.40
C ARG A 291 14.68 31.93 2.22
N SER A 292 14.31 31.53 1.02
CA SER A 292 14.45 32.36 -0.18
C SER A 292 13.35 33.42 -0.27
N ILE A 293 13.59 34.43 -1.11
CA ILE A 293 12.58 35.46 -1.42
C ILE A 293 11.33 34.86 -2.09
N ASP A 294 11.48 33.74 -2.80
CA ASP A 294 10.37 33.07 -3.48
C ASP A 294 9.38 32.52 -2.46
N CYS A 295 9.86 31.81 -1.43
CA CYS A 295 8.97 31.29 -0.39
C CYS A 295 8.43 32.40 0.51
N GLN A 296 9.20 33.47 0.74
CA GLN A 296 8.71 34.64 1.48
C GLN A 296 7.46 35.26 0.82
N ASN A 297 7.38 35.26 -0.51
CA ASN A 297 6.20 35.74 -1.24
C ASN A 297 4.96 34.82 -1.11
N LEU A 298 5.13 33.60 -0.61
CA LEU A 298 4.04 32.65 -0.36
C LEU A 298 3.45 32.76 1.05
N THR A 299 4.13 33.45 1.96
CA THR A 299 3.73 33.52 3.37
C THR A 299 2.31 34.07 3.51
N GLY A 300 1.44 33.31 4.19
CA GLY A 300 0.05 33.66 4.41
C GLY A 300 -0.88 33.53 3.19
N LYS A 301 -0.38 33.08 2.02
CA LYS A 301 -1.26 32.68 0.92
C LYS A 301 -2.14 31.52 1.36
N LYS A 302 -3.36 31.48 0.84
CA LYS A 302 -4.35 30.45 1.19
C LYS A 302 -4.16 29.21 0.33
N ALA A 303 -4.13 28.05 0.96
CA ALA A 303 -4.17 26.77 0.29
C ALA A 303 -5.26 25.88 0.88
N VAL A 304 -5.69 24.90 0.08
CA VAL A 304 -6.54 23.79 0.51
C VAL A 304 -5.88 22.49 0.07
N VAL A 305 -5.99 21.45 0.88
CA VAL A 305 -5.34 20.16 0.61
C VAL A 305 -6.37 19.05 0.67
N PHE A 306 -6.41 18.19 -0.35
CA PHE A 306 -7.30 17.04 -0.37
C PHE A 306 -6.62 15.83 -1.01
N GLY A 307 -6.74 14.65 -0.41
CA GLY A 307 -6.12 13.43 -0.95
C GLY A 307 -6.33 12.20 -0.07
N ASP A 308 -5.46 11.20 -0.25
CA ASP A 308 -5.35 10.10 0.71
C ASP A 308 -4.74 10.61 2.03
N SER A 309 -4.72 9.76 3.05
CA SER A 309 -4.26 10.17 4.38
C SER A 309 -2.78 10.52 4.36
N THR A 310 -1.94 9.70 3.71
CA THR A 310 -0.49 9.90 3.65
C THR A 310 -0.11 11.23 3.01
N HIS A 311 -0.52 11.45 1.76
CA HIS A 311 -0.04 12.60 0.99
C HIS A 311 -0.72 13.88 1.46
N ALA A 312 -2.02 13.86 1.78
CA ALA A 312 -2.70 15.06 2.25
C ALA A 312 -2.18 15.51 3.62
N ALA A 313 -1.86 14.58 4.53
CA ALA A 313 -1.29 14.94 5.83
C ALA A 313 0.14 15.47 5.68
N ALA A 314 0.98 14.81 4.87
CA ALA A 314 2.35 15.27 4.63
C ALA A 314 2.37 16.64 3.93
N MET A 315 1.57 16.83 2.87
CA MET A 315 1.48 18.11 2.15
C MET A 315 1.00 19.24 3.06
N THR A 316 -0.01 18.98 3.90
CA THR A 316 -0.50 19.98 4.88
C THR A 316 0.62 20.41 5.84
N LYS A 317 1.38 19.46 6.38
CA LYS A 317 2.53 19.73 7.25
C LYS A 317 3.61 20.54 6.53
N ILE A 318 3.94 20.21 5.27
CA ILE A 318 4.94 20.94 4.47
C ILE A 318 4.50 22.38 4.24
N LEU A 319 3.27 22.58 3.75
CA LEU A 319 2.75 23.93 3.45
C LEU A 319 2.74 24.82 4.69
N ALA A 320 2.21 24.33 5.80
CA ALA A 320 2.08 25.11 7.03
C ALA A 320 3.41 25.31 7.75
N ARG A 321 4.16 24.22 8.01
CA ARG A 321 5.34 24.23 8.87
C ARG A 321 6.63 24.58 8.14
N GLU A 322 6.76 24.21 6.86
CA GLU A 322 8.00 24.39 6.10
C GLU A 322 7.94 25.60 5.15
N MET A 323 6.76 26.01 4.69
CA MET A 323 6.59 27.11 3.72
C MET A 323 5.85 28.35 4.25
N GLY A 324 5.22 28.26 5.42
CA GLY A 324 4.46 29.39 6.01
C GLY A 324 3.18 29.74 5.24
N ILE A 325 2.62 28.79 4.50
CA ILE A 325 1.34 28.92 3.78
C ILE A 325 0.19 28.70 4.76
N HIS A 326 -0.90 29.46 4.59
CA HIS A 326 -2.11 29.31 5.38
C HIS A 326 -3.00 28.22 4.78
N VAL A 327 -2.98 27.02 5.38
CA VAL A 327 -3.86 25.93 4.97
C VAL A 327 -5.23 26.14 5.61
N VAL A 328 -6.20 26.60 4.83
CA VAL A 328 -7.55 26.91 5.33
C VAL A 328 -8.28 25.63 5.73
N TRP A 329 -8.19 24.59 4.91
CA TRP A 329 -8.62 23.26 5.30
C TRP A 329 -7.76 22.17 4.66
N ALA A 330 -7.64 21.08 5.40
CA ALA A 330 -7.03 19.84 4.95
C ALA A 330 -8.06 18.72 5.02
N GLY A 331 -8.12 17.87 4.00
CA GLY A 331 -9.13 16.82 3.93
C GLY A 331 -8.65 15.52 3.35
N THR A 332 -9.38 14.46 3.67
CA THR A 332 -9.15 13.13 3.12
C THR A 332 -10.43 12.40 2.76
N TYR A 333 -10.35 11.57 1.73
CA TYR A 333 -11.38 10.60 1.37
C TYR A 333 -11.29 9.29 2.17
N CYS A 334 -10.22 9.08 2.95
CA CYS A 334 -10.03 7.89 3.78
C CYS A 334 -10.88 7.94 5.06
N LYS A 335 -12.20 7.92 4.92
CA LYS A 335 -13.14 8.07 6.05
C LYS A 335 -12.95 7.05 7.17
N TYR A 336 -12.51 5.84 6.82
CA TYR A 336 -12.28 4.75 7.76
C TYR A 336 -11.10 5.02 8.71
N ASP A 337 -10.21 5.97 8.37
CA ASP A 337 -9.02 6.34 9.14
C ASP A 337 -9.00 7.85 9.48
N ALA A 338 -10.18 8.47 9.52
CA ALA A 338 -10.34 9.91 9.70
C ALA A 338 -9.74 10.44 11.02
N GLU A 339 -9.71 9.62 12.07
CA GLU A 339 -9.18 10.02 13.37
C GLU A 339 -7.66 10.18 13.34
N TRP A 340 -6.95 9.24 12.69
CA TRP A 340 -5.52 9.38 12.44
C TRP A 340 -5.24 10.66 11.64
N PHE A 341 -6.02 10.91 10.59
CA PHE A 341 -5.84 12.09 9.75
C PHE A 341 -6.00 13.40 10.55
N ARG A 342 -7.05 13.51 11.37
CA ARG A 342 -7.25 14.68 12.26
C ARG A 342 -6.04 14.90 13.16
N GLN A 343 -5.56 13.84 13.83
CA GLN A 343 -4.39 13.94 14.71
C GLN A 343 -3.14 14.44 13.99
N GLN A 344 -2.97 14.10 12.71
CA GLN A 344 -1.80 14.55 11.93
C GLN A 344 -1.86 16.01 11.49
N VAL A 345 -3.06 16.58 11.30
CA VAL A 345 -3.22 17.87 10.58
C VAL A 345 -3.85 18.98 11.40
N SER A 346 -4.52 18.69 12.53
CA SER A 346 -5.28 19.69 13.28
C SER A 346 -4.47 20.90 13.78
N GLU A 347 -3.16 20.75 13.98
CA GLU A 347 -2.27 21.87 14.35
C GLU A 347 -1.81 22.72 13.14
N TYR A 348 -2.11 22.27 11.92
CA TYR A 348 -1.55 22.78 10.67
C TYR A 348 -2.60 23.36 9.71
N CYS A 349 -3.89 23.30 10.05
CA CYS A 349 -4.98 23.85 9.24
C CYS A 349 -6.16 24.35 10.11
N ASP A 350 -6.99 25.26 9.58
CA ASP A 350 -8.12 25.81 10.35
C ASP A 350 -9.29 24.82 10.48
N GLU A 351 -9.57 24.05 9.42
CA GLU A 351 -10.68 23.09 9.35
C GLU A 351 -10.23 21.74 8.76
N VAL A 352 -10.77 20.63 9.28
CA VAL A 352 -10.54 19.29 8.73
C VAL A 352 -11.78 18.78 7.99
N LEU A 353 -11.64 18.48 6.70
CA LEU A 353 -12.72 18.03 5.83
C LEU A 353 -12.64 16.52 5.54
N ILE A 354 -13.59 15.75 6.06
CA ILE A 354 -13.65 14.29 5.85
C ILE A 354 -14.85 13.93 4.96
N THR A 355 -14.61 13.64 3.69
CA THR A 355 -15.68 13.32 2.73
C THR A 355 -15.15 12.56 1.52
N GLU A 356 -16.01 11.79 0.86
CA GLU A 356 -15.73 11.17 -0.45
C GLU A 356 -16.57 11.83 -1.57
N ASP A 357 -17.33 12.88 -1.22
CA ASP A 357 -18.21 13.58 -2.14
C ASP A 357 -17.46 14.72 -2.83
N HIS A 358 -17.15 14.52 -4.11
CA HIS A 358 -16.45 15.52 -4.92
C HIS A 358 -17.23 16.83 -5.08
N GLY A 359 -18.56 16.80 -5.00
CA GLY A 359 -19.40 18.00 -5.04
C GLY A 359 -19.20 18.85 -3.79
N ALA A 360 -19.25 18.21 -2.61
CA ALA A 360 -18.99 18.88 -1.34
C ALA A 360 -17.56 19.47 -1.27
N ILE A 361 -16.59 18.77 -1.86
CA ILE A 361 -15.20 19.27 -1.97
C ILE A 361 -15.15 20.49 -2.91
N GLY A 362 -15.81 20.42 -4.07
CA GLY A 362 -15.91 21.55 -5.01
C GLY A 362 -16.53 22.79 -4.37
N ASP A 363 -17.63 22.61 -3.62
CA ASP A 363 -18.29 23.70 -2.89
C ASP A 363 -17.38 24.28 -1.79
N ALA A 364 -16.63 23.44 -1.08
CA ALA A 364 -15.68 23.88 -0.06
C ALA A 364 -14.49 24.66 -0.66
N ILE A 365 -14.02 24.28 -1.85
CA ILE A 365 -13.00 25.04 -2.59
C ILE A 365 -13.57 26.40 -3.01
N ALA A 366 -14.76 26.42 -3.63
CA ALA A 366 -15.39 27.64 -4.12
C ALA A 366 -15.72 28.64 -3.00
N ARG A 367 -16.05 28.14 -1.80
CA ARG A 367 -16.30 28.96 -0.60
C ARG A 367 -15.06 29.69 -0.10
N VAL A 368 -13.90 29.07 -0.24
CA VAL A 368 -12.64 29.54 0.38
C VAL A 368 -11.80 30.40 -0.56
N GLU A 369 -11.93 30.18 -1.88
CA GLU A 369 -11.16 30.86 -2.92
C GLU A 369 -9.65 30.87 -2.59
N PRO A 370 -9.00 29.67 -2.52
CA PRO A 370 -7.56 29.59 -2.27
C PRO A 370 -6.76 30.33 -3.36
N SER A 371 -5.55 30.75 -3.00
CA SER A 371 -4.69 31.64 -3.81
C SER A 371 -4.19 31.04 -5.11
#